data_AF-A0A379RXX7-F1
#
_entry.id   AF-A0A379RXX7-F1
#
_cell.length_a   1.000
_cell.length_b   1.000
_cell.length_c   1.000
_cell.angle_alpha   90.00
_cell.angle_beta   90.00
_cell.angle_gamma   90.00
#
_symmetry.space_group_name_H-M   'P 1'
#
loop_
_entity.id
_entity.type
_entity.pdbx_description
1 polymer ?
#
loop_
_entity_poly.entity_id
_entity_poly.type
_entity_poly.pdbx_seq_one_letter_code
_entity_poly.pdbx_strand_id
1 'polypeptide(L)'
;MKGRWAKYVATGAMLAMLAACSSKPTDRGQQYKDGKFTQPFSLVNQPDAVGAPINAGDFAEQVDQIRTASPRLYTNQSNVYNAVQNWLRSGGDTRTMRQFGIDAWQMEGTDNYGNVQFTGYYTPVVQARHTRQGAFQYPIYSMPPKRGRLPSRAQIYAGALSDKYILAWSNSLMDNFIMDVQGSGYIDFGDGSPLNFFSYAGKNGWPYRSIGKVLIDRGEVKKEDMSMQAIREWGEKHSEAEVRELLEQNPSFVFFKPQSFAPVKGASAVPLIGRTSVASDRSIVPSGTTLLAEVPLLDNNGKFSGQYELRLDGRAGRRRSD
;
A
#
# COMPACT_ATOMS: atom_id res chain seq x y z
N MET A 1 -83.38 6.82 -25.62
CA MET A 1 -82.91 7.77 -26.66
C MET A 1 -81.52 8.29 -26.27
N LYS A 2 -80.61 8.26 -27.26
CA LYS A 2 -79.27 8.85 -27.42
C LYS A 2 -78.69 9.84 -26.38
N GLY A 3 -77.37 9.74 -26.15
CA GLY A 3 -76.45 10.89 -25.96
C GLY A 3 -75.60 10.83 -24.69
N ARG A 4 -74.40 10.20 -24.70
CA ARG A 4 -73.05 10.76 -24.93
C ARG A 4 -72.45 11.61 -23.77
N TRP A 5 -71.40 11.03 -23.19
CA TRP A 5 -70.09 11.62 -22.82
C TRP A 5 -70.00 12.67 -21.70
N ALA A 6 -69.32 12.29 -20.60
CA ALA A 6 -68.25 13.11 -20.03
C ALA A 6 -67.29 12.24 -19.20
N LYS A 7 -66.01 12.28 -19.59
CA LYS A 7 -64.87 11.60 -18.98
C LYS A 7 -64.45 12.34 -17.71
N TYR A 8 -64.10 11.62 -16.64
CA TYR A 8 -63.11 12.10 -15.67
C TYR A 8 -62.16 10.96 -15.32
N VAL A 9 -60.94 11.07 -15.87
CA VAL A 9 -59.77 10.30 -15.48
C VAL A 9 -59.19 11.02 -14.26
N ALA A 10 -59.21 10.36 -13.10
CA ALA A 10 -58.46 10.82 -11.93
C ALA A 10 -57.02 10.31 -12.05
N THR A 11 -56.15 11.11 -12.64
CA THR A 11 -54.70 10.88 -12.64
C THR A 11 -54.16 11.29 -11.28
N GLY A 12 -53.99 10.33 -10.37
CA GLY A 12 -53.22 10.52 -9.15
C GLY A 12 -51.73 10.55 -9.49
N ALA A 13 -51.12 11.74 -9.45
CA ALA A 13 -49.68 11.89 -9.53
C ALA A 13 -49.06 11.51 -8.17
N MET A 14 -48.61 10.26 -8.02
CA MET A 14 -47.60 9.93 -7.02
C MET A 14 -46.25 10.46 -7.50
N LEU A 15 -45.88 11.66 -7.03
CA LEU A 15 -44.50 12.13 -7.04
C LEU A 15 -43.70 11.30 -6.04
N ALA A 16 -43.16 10.17 -6.50
CA ALA A 16 -42.09 9.48 -5.80
C ALA A 16 -40.84 10.37 -5.92
N MET A 17 -40.58 11.20 -4.91
CA MET A 17 -39.26 11.79 -4.72
C MET A 17 -38.30 10.65 -4.40
N LEU A 18 -37.61 10.16 -5.43
CA LEU A 18 -36.36 9.43 -5.27
C LEU A 18 -35.34 10.41 -4.69
N ALA A 19 -35.35 10.56 -3.36
CA ALA A 19 -34.19 11.03 -2.65
C ALA A 19 -33.08 10.01 -2.92
N ALA A 20 -32.30 10.25 -3.98
CA ALA A 20 -31.00 9.63 -4.14
C ALA A 20 -30.18 10.11 -2.94
N CYS A 21 -30.19 9.34 -1.86
CA CYS A 21 -29.22 9.47 -0.79
C CYS A 21 -27.86 9.30 -1.46
N SER A 22 -27.21 10.42 -1.82
CA SER A 22 -25.80 10.47 -2.13
C SER A 22 -25.08 10.06 -0.85
N SER A 23 -24.93 8.76 -0.63
CA SER A 23 -24.19 8.23 0.51
C SER A 23 -22.76 8.72 0.38
N LYS A 24 -22.38 9.66 1.25
CA LYS A 24 -21.04 10.18 1.41
C LYS A 24 -20.42 9.50 2.62
N PRO A 25 -19.86 8.28 2.46
CA PRO A 25 -19.27 7.54 3.58
C PRO A 25 -18.10 8.33 4.17
N THR A 26 -17.92 8.25 5.49
CA THR A 26 -16.79 8.85 6.23
C THR A 26 -16.05 7.83 7.11
N ASP A 27 -16.43 6.56 7.01
CA ASP A 27 -15.94 5.45 7.85
C ASP A 27 -14.47 5.12 7.65
N ARG A 28 -13.86 5.57 6.54
CA ARG A 28 -12.44 5.35 6.21
C ARG A 28 -11.64 6.65 6.15
N GLY A 29 -12.17 7.72 6.78
CA GLY A 29 -11.52 9.02 6.78
C GLY A 29 -11.75 9.84 5.51
N GLN A 30 -12.83 9.56 4.77
CA GLN A 30 -13.23 10.45 3.68
C GLN A 30 -13.75 11.78 4.26
N GLN A 31 -13.40 12.88 3.60
CA GLN A 31 -13.85 14.23 3.89
C GLN A 31 -14.56 14.84 2.67
N TYR A 32 -15.43 15.82 2.91
CA TYR A 32 -16.20 16.47 1.84
C TYR A 32 -16.26 18.00 2.01
N LYS A 33 -15.29 18.57 2.72
CA LYS A 33 -15.20 20.01 3.05
C LYS A 33 -14.56 20.86 1.95
N ASP A 34 -13.79 20.25 1.05
CA ASP A 34 -13.03 20.95 -0.01
C ASP A 34 -13.83 21.19 -1.30
N GLY A 35 -15.09 20.73 -1.33
CA GLY A 35 -15.90 20.75 -2.55
C GLY A 35 -15.50 19.66 -3.55
N LYS A 36 -16.05 19.74 -4.76
CA LYS A 36 -15.83 18.73 -5.80
C LYS A 36 -14.75 19.22 -6.77
N PHE A 37 -13.77 18.37 -7.02
CA PHE A 37 -12.71 18.58 -7.99
C PHE A 37 -13.16 18.14 -9.39
N THR A 38 -12.63 18.81 -10.42
CA THR A 38 -12.93 18.53 -11.84
C THR A 38 -11.67 18.27 -12.67
N GLN A 39 -10.52 18.29 -12.02
CA GLN A 39 -9.21 18.08 -12.62
C GLN A 39 -8.31 17.33 -11.62
N PRO A 40 -7.37 16.49 -12.09
CA PRO A 40 -6.55 15.65 -11.22
C PRO A 40 -5.74 16.40 -10.16
N PHE A 41 -5.29 17.62 -10.50
CA PHE A 41 -4.52 18.50 -9.62
C PHE A 41 -5.07 19.92 -9.68
N SER A 42 -5.44 20.48 -8.53
CA SER A 42 -5.92 21.85 -8.41
C SER A 42 -4.98 22.68 -7.55
N LEU A 43 -4.47 23.78 -8.11
CA LEU A 43 -3.65 24.73 -7.36
C LEU A 43 -4.50 25.41 -6.29
N VAL A 44 -4.07 25.33 -5.03
CA VAL A 44 -4.75 25.98 -3.91
C VAL A 44 -3.94 27.14 -3.36
N ASN A 45 -4.64 28.16 -2.86
CA ASN A 45 -3.96 29.29 -2.23
C ASN A 45 -3.26 28.91 -0.93
N GLN A 46 -3.90 28.02 -0.19
CA GLN A 46 -3.44 27.46 1.06
C GLN A 46 -4.07 26.05 1.16
N PRO A 47 -3.31 25.01 1.54
CA PRO A 47 -3.90 23.72 1.86
C PRO A 47 -4.92 23.82 3.00
N ASP A 48 -6.03 23.09 2.91
CA ASP A 48 -6.98 22.94 4.03
C ASP A 48 -6.47 21.92 5.07
N ALA A 49 -5.25 22.16 5.55
CA ALA A 49 -4.58 21.41 6.61
C ALA A 49 -4.01 22.42 7.60
N VAL A 50 -4.27 22.23 8.89
CA VAL A 50 -3.86 23.18 9.94
C VAL A 50 -2.58 22.69 10.62
N GLY A 51 -1.64 23.61 10.83
CA GLY A 51 -0.42 23.36 11.59
C GLY A 51 0.78 23.04 10.70
N ALA A 52 1.68 22.21 11.22
CA ALA A 52 2.95 21.87 10.59
C ALA A 52 3.15 20.35 10.50
N PRO A 53 3.90 19.84 9.50
CA PRO A 53 4.18 18.42 9.39
C PRO A 53 4.94 17.88 10.61
N ILE A 54 4.50 16.73 11.13
CA ILE A 54 5.08 16.15 12.36
C ILE A 54 6.42 15.43 12.13
N ASN A 55 6.78 15.13 10.88
CA ASN A 55 7.93 14.31 10.50
C ASN A 55 9.03 15.10 9.77
N ALA A 56 9.26 16.37 10.15
CA ALA A 56 10.25 17.23 9.51
C ALA A 56 11.68 16.64 9.52
N GLY A 57 12.07 16.00 10.64
CA GLY A 57 13.36 15.31 10.78
C GLY A 57 13.51 14.13 9.82
N ASP A 58 12.53 13.22 9.84
CA ASP A 58 12.49 12.06 8.94
C ASP A 58 12.51 12.50 7.46
N PHE A 59 11.78 13.56 7.11
CA PHE A 59 11.78 14.10 5.75
C PHE A 59 13.18 14.61 5.34
N ALA A 60 13.88 15.30 6.23
CA ALA A 60 15.24 15.74 5.97
C ALA A 60 16.20 14.56 5.77
N GLU A 61 16.07 13.50 6.57
CA GLU A 61 16.83 12.27 6.40
C GLU A 61 16.49 11.58 5.06
N GLN A 62 15.22 11.54 4.66
CA GLN A 62 14.79 10.92 3.41
C GLN A 62 15.36 11.66 2.19
N VAL A 63 15.42 13.00 2.24
CA VAL A 63 16.07 13.82 1.22
C VAL A 63 17.57 13.53 1.14
N ASP A 64 18.24 13.29 2.27
CA ASP A 64 19.65 12.89 2.28
C ASP A 64 19.87 11.50 1.68
N GLN A 65 18.99 10.54 1.97
CA GLN A 65 19.00 9.23 1.31
C GLN A 65 18.85 9.36 -0.21
N ILE A 66 17.97 10.25 -0.69
CA ILE A 66 17.81 10.53 -2.13
C ILE A 66 19.11 11.14 -2.71
N ARG A 67 19.69 12.13 -2.03
CA ARG A 67 20.95 12.79 -2.43
C ARG A 67 22.09 11.78 -2.61
N THR A 68 22.25 10.86 -1.66
CA THR A 68 23.34 9.89 -1.67
C THR A 68 23.08 8.73 -2.63
N ALA A 69 21.88 8.14 -2.62
CA ALA A 69 21.57 6.95 -3.40
C ALA A 69 21.16 7.25 -4.85
N SER A 70 20.67 8.45 -5.15
CA SER A 70 20.24 8.86 -6.49
C SER A 70 20.53 10.34 -6.79
N PRO A 71 21.81 10.72 -6.99
CA PRO A 71 22.19 12.12 -7.22
C PRO A 71 21.43 12.79 -8.37
N ARG A 72 21.20 12.07 -9.49
CA ARG A 72 20.43 12.57 -10.62
C ARG A 72 18.99 12.94 -10.23
N LEU A 73 18.34 12.11 -9.41
CA LEU A 73 16.99 12.39 -8.93
C LEU A 73 16.98 13.62 -8.01
N TYR A 74 17.96 13.70 -7.12
CA TYR A 74 18.13 14.85 -6.22
C TYR A 74 18.30 16.15 -7.00
N THR A 75 19.21 16.21 -7.98
CA THR A 75 19.44 17.42 -8.78
C THR A 75 18.18 17.90 -9.50
N ASN A 76 17.32 16.99 -9.96
CA ASN A 76 16.07 17.35 -10.62
C ASN A 76 15.02 17.95 -9.67
N GLN A 77 15.14 17.73 -8.35
CA GLN A 77 14.14 18.10 -7.35
C GLN A 77 14.71 19.00 -6.24
N SER A 78 15.99 19.34 -6.29
CA SER A 78 16.70 20.03 -5.21
C SER A 78 16.08 21.39 -4.88
N ASN A 79 15.53 22.08 -5.88
CA ASN A 79 14.84 23.35 -5.66
C ASN A 79 13.62 23.18 -4.74
N VAL A 80 12.81 22.15 -4.99
CA VAL A 80 11.64 21.82 -4.16
C VAL A 80 12.08 21.37 -2.77
N TYR A 81 13.07 20.48 -2.69
CA TYR A 81 13.57 19.99 -1.39
C TYR A 81 14.13 21.12 -0.53
N ASN A 82 14.91 22.04 -1.13
CA ASN A 82 15.48 23.17 -0.41
C ASN A 82 14.41 24.16 0.05
N ALA A 83 13.42 24.46 -0.80
CA ALA A 83 12.30 25.34 -0.44
C ALA A 83 11.52 24.76 0.74
N VAL A 84 11.16 23.47 0.68
CA VAL A 84 10.42 22.77 1.74
C VAL A 84 11.25 22.70 3.03
N GLN A 85 12.55 22.38 2.96
CA GLN A 85 13.40 22.37 4.15
C GLN A 85 13.55 23.75 4.79
N ASN A 86 13.59 24.83 4.00
CA ASN A 86 13.63 26.19 4.54
C ASN A 86 12.31 26.57 5.20
N TRP A 87 11.17 26.21 4.59
CA TRP A 87 9.84 26.37 5.19
C TRP A 87 9.68 25.60 6.50
N LEU A 88 10.17 24.35 6.57
CA LEU A 88 10.16 23.57 7.81
C LEU A 88 11.02 24.21 8.91
N ARG A 89 12.21 24.72 8.56
CA ARG A 89 13.09 25.43 9.52
C ARG A 89 12.49 26.72 10.05
N SER A 90 11.57 27.37 9.32
CA SER A 90 10.87 28.57 9.77
C SER A 90 9.58 28.28 10.56
N GLY A 91 9.32 27.01 10.89
CA GLY A 91 8.15 26.59 11.68
C GLY A 91 7.13 25.73 10.93
N GLY A 92 7.24 25.60 9.60
CA GLY A 92 6.48 24.61 8.83
C GLY A 92 4.95 24.82 8.79
N ASP A 93 4.44 26.00 9.13
CA ASP A 93 3.00 26.29 9.07
C ASP A 93 2.50 26.31 7.61
N THR A 94 1.46 25.55 7.29
CA THR A 94 0.89 25.44 5.92
C THR A 94 0.47 26.80 5.34
N ARG A 95 0.15 27.79 6.17
CA ARG A 95 -0.23 29.16 5.76
C ARG A 95 0.94 29.96 5.18
N THR A 96 2.17 29.59 5.50
CA THR A 96 3.36 30.37 5.11
C THR A 96 4.10 29.80 3.89
N MET A 97 3.64 28.67 3.33
CA MET A 97 4.29 27.97 2.21
C MET A 97 4.64 28.88 1.02
N ARG A 98 3.74 29.79 0.65
CA ARG A 98 3.95 30.75 -0.44
C ARG A 98 5.13 31.70 -0.23
N GLN A 99 5.46 32.03 1.02
CA GLN A 99 6.61 32.89 1.35
C GLN A 99 7.94 32.22 0.96
N PHE A 100 7.93 30.89 0.80
CA PHE A 100 9.07 30.09 0.39
C PHE A 100 8.99 29.66 -1.09
N GLY A 101 8.04 30.22 -1.86
CA GLY A 101 7.83 29.86 -3.26
C GLY A 101 7.32 28.44 -3.46
N ILE A 102 6.59 27.89 -2.49
CA ILE A 102 6.03 26.54 -2.56
C ILE A 102 4.57 26.63 -3.01
N ASP A 103 4.28 26.04 -4.16
CA ASP A 103 2.91 25.84 -4.65
C ASP A 103 2.33 24.51 -4.14
N ALA A 104 1.08 24.54 -3.70
CA ALA A 104 0.34 23.36 -3.28
C ALA A 104 -0.70 22.97 -4.33
N TRP A 105 -0.52 21.79 -4.92
CA TRP A 105 -1.44 21.22 -5.92
C TRP A 105 -2.21 20.07 -5.28
N GLN A 106 -3.48 20.31 -4.91
CA GLN A 106 -4.33 19.33 -4.26
C GLN A 106 -4.83 18.29 -5.26
N MET A 107 -4.72 17.01 -4.89
CA MET A 107 -5.16 15.88 -5.70
C MET A 107 -6.67 15.66 -5.56
N GLU A 108 -7.36 15.29 -6.65
CA GLU A 108 -8.82 15.09 -6.63
C GLU A 108 -9.30 13.86 -5.84
N GLY A 109 -8.43 12.86 -5.64
CA GLY A 109 -8.77 11.62 -4.95
C GLY A 109 -9.57 10.63 -5.81
N THR A 110 -10.06 9.55 -5.21
CA THR A 110 -10.80 8.49 -5.95
C THR A 110 -12.27 8.79 -6.18
N ASP A 111 -12.82 9.76 -5.44
CA ASP A 111 -14.22 10.18 -5.48
C ASP A 111 -14.42 11.63 -5.96
N ASN A 112 -13.34 12.29 -6.36
CA ASN A 112 -13.29 13.71 -6.76
C ASN A 112 -13.63 14.70 -5.64
N TYR A 113 -13.47 14.33 -4.36
CA TYR A 113 -13.65 15.21 -3.20
C TYR A 113 -12.36 15.46 -2.40
N GLY A 114 -11.20 15.13 -2.98
CA GLY A 114 -9.90 15.24 -2.32
C GLY A 114 -9.47 13.98 -1.57
N ASN A 115 -10.28 12.92 -1.59
CA ASN A 115 -10.03 11.68 -0.84
C ASN A 115 -9.05 10.77 -1.58
N VAL A 116 -7.75 11.00 -1.39
CA VAL A 116 -6.68 10.14 -1.93
C VAL A 116 -6.67 8.80 -1.18
N GLN A 117 -6.64 7.70 -1.92
CA GLN A 117 -6.57 6.37 -1.32
C GLN A 117 -5.19 6.09 -0.73
N PHE A 118 -5.13 5.87 0.58
CA PHE A 118 -3.93 5.40 1.28
C PHE A 118 -3.97 3.90 1.53
N THR A 119 -2.84 3.23 1.30
CA THR A 119 -2.62 1.82 1.68
C THR A 119 -1.24 1.67 2.31
N GLY A 120 -1.13 0.91 3.39
CA GLY A 120 0.15 0.62 4.06
C GLY A 120 0.80 -0.66 3.54
N TYR A 121 2.12 -0.63 3.40
CA TYR A 121 2.95 -1.82 3.25
C TYR A 121 4.08 -1.76 4.28
N TYR A 122 4.52 -2.92 4.76
CA TYR A 122 5.60 -3.03 5.76
C TYR A 122 6.52 -4.19 5.40
N THR A 123 7.69 -4.25 6.04
CA THR A 123 8.62 -5.38 5.85
C THR A 123 8.45 -6.36 7.02
N PRO A 124 7.82 -7.53 6.83
CA PRO A 124 7.64 -8.51 7.89
C PRO A 124 8.99 -9.11 8.31
N VAL A 125 9.07 -9.57 9.56
CA VAL A 125 10.16 -10.41 10.05
C VAL A 125 9.66 -11.86 10.07
N VAL A 126 10.31 -12.73 9.31
CA VAL A 126 9.96 -14.15 9.19
C VAL A 126 11.01 -14.99 9.92
N GLN A 127 10.55 -15.84 10.83
CA GLN A 127 11.40 -16.79 11.53
C GLN A 127 11.73 -17.97 10.62
N ALA A 128 13.02 -18.28 10.43
CA ALA A 128 13.43 -19.34 9.53
C ALA A 128 14.71 -20.08 9.98
N ARG A 129 15.04 -21.18 9.31
CA ARG A 129 16.27 -21.96 9.48
C ARG A 129 16.91 -22.27 8.13
N HIS A 130 18.22 -22.52 8.14
CA HIS A 130 18.94 -22.94 6.92
C HIS A 130 18.55 -24.36 6.46
N THR A 131 18.22 -25.23 7.41
CA THR A 131 17.79 -26.60 7.15
C THR A 131 16.38 -26.84 7.67
N ARG A 132 15.65 -27.72 6.98
CA ARG A 132 14.30 -28.15 7.35
C ARG A 132 14.32 -28.88 8.70
N GLN A 133 13.59 -28.39 9.69
CA GLN A 133 13.57 -28.96 11.05
C GLN A 133 12.37 -28.49 11.87
N GLY A 134 11.82 -29.32 12.76
CA GLY A 134 10.75 -28.92 13.68
C GLY A 134 9.56 -28.27 12.97
N ALA A 135 9.16 -27.06 13.37
CA ALA A 135 8.13 -26.28 12.68
C ALA A 135 8.62 -25.64 11.35
N PHE A 136 9.92 -25.56 11.12
CA PHE A 136 10.53 -24.92 9.95
C PHE A 136 10.49 -25.83 8.73
N GLN A 137 9.32 -25.87 8.09
CA GLN A 137 8.97 -26.80 7.03
C GLN A 137 8.69 -26.11 5.69
N TYR A 138 8.62 -24.77 5.65
CA TYR A 138 8.11 -24.02 4.51
C TYR A 138 9.21 -23.26 3.77
N PRO A 139 9.60 -23.69 2.55
CA PRO A 139 10.73 -23.10 1.84
C PRO A 139 10.41 -21.70 1.29
N ILE A 140 11.39 -20.81 1.40
CA ILE A 140 11.47 -19.51 0.72
C ILE A 140 12.48 -19.65 -0.42
N TYR A 141 12.11 -19.28 -1.65
CA TYR A 141 12.92 -19.59 -2.84
C TYR A 141 13.62 -18.36 -3.43
N SER A 142 14.80 -18.62 -3.98
CA SER A 142 15.49 -17.77 -4.94
C SER A 142 14.95 -17.95 -6.36
N MET A 143 15.22 -16.99 -7.25
CA MET A 143 14.72 -17.03 -8.63
C MET A 143 15.39 -18.18 -9.42
N PRO A 144 14.64 -19.19 -9.89
CA PRO A 144 15.20 -20.23 -10.75
C PRO A 144 15.45 -19.71 -12.18
N PRO A 145 16.25 -20.42 -13.01
CA PRO A 145 16.46 -20.10 -14.41
C PRO A 145 15.13 -20.02 -15.16
N LYS A 146 14.92 -18.91 -15.87
CA LYS A 146 13.67 -18.67 -16.59
C LYS A 146 13.67 -19.41 -17.93
N ARG A 147 13.04 -20.59 -17.98
CA ARG A 147 12.73 -21.32 -19.22
C ARG A 147 11.22 -21.27 -19.51
N GLY A 148 10.68 -20.06 -19.67
CA GLY A 148 9.24 -19.84 -19.84
C GLY A 148 8.51 -19.55 -18.53
N ARG A 149 7.21 -19.91 -18.47
CA ARG A 149 6.38 -19.75 -17.27
C ARG A 149 6.80 -20.79 -16.23
N LEU A 150 7.05 -20.34 -15.01
CA LEU A 150 7.45 -21.21 -13.90
C LEU A 150 6.21 -21.89 -13.28
N PRO A 151 6.40 -22.95 -12.46
CA PRO A 151 5.29 -23.64 -11.82
C PRO A 151 4.40 -22.70 -10.98
N SER A 152 3.10 -23.01 -10.91
CA SER A 152 2.14 -22.31 -10.05
C SER A 152 2.46 -22.53 -8.57
N ARG A 153 1.90 -21.70 -7.68
CA ARG A 153 2.06 -21.86 -6.22
C ARG A 153 1.77 -23.29 -5.73
N ALA A 154 0.66 -23.88 -6.15
CA ALA A 154 0.29 -25.25 -5.76
C ALA A 154 1.35 -26.28 -6.21
N GLN A 155 1.87 -26.14 -7.43
CA GLN A 155 2.94 -27.01 -7.92
C GLN A 155 4.26 -26.79 -7.15
N ILE A 156 4.58 -25.55 -6.78
CA ILE A 156 5.75 -25.24 -5.94
C ILE A 156 5.61 -25.87 -4.55
N TYR A 157 4.44 -25.76 -3.91
CA TYR A 157 4.15 -26.43 -2.64
C TYR A 157 4.17 -27.95 -2.75
N ALA A 158 3.91 -28.50 -3.93
CA ALA A 158 4.05 -29.92 -4.24
C ALA A 158 5.50 -30.34 -4.60
N GLY A 159 6.48 -29.44 -4.52
CA GLY A 159 7.91 -29.75 -4.74
C GLY A 159 8.39 -29.62 -6.18
N ALA A 160 7.72 -28.82 -7.03
CA ALA A 160 8.13 -28.64 -8.42
C ALA A 160 9.48 -27.91 -8.62
N LEU A 161 10.07 -27.33 -7.57
CA LEU A 161 11.36 -26.65 -7.61
C LEU A 161 12.42 -27.47 -6.89
N SER A 162 13.63 -27.49 -7.45
CA SER A 162 14.79 -28.12 -6.81
C SER A 162 15.21 -27.40 -5.54
N ASP A 163 15.61 -28.18 -4.53
CA ASP A 163 16.05 -27.69 -3.22
C ASP A 163 17.23 -26.72 -3.27
N LYS A 164 18.04 -26.76 -4.34
CA LYS A 164 19.16 -25.80 -4.53
C LYS A 164 18.71 -24.34 -4.65
N TYR A 165 17.42 -24.10 -4.89
CA TYR A 165 16.85 -22.75 -4.94
C TYR A 165 16.31 -22.29 -3.59
N ILE A 166 16.27 -23.14 -2.57
CA ILE A 166 15.76 -22.79 -1.24
C ILE A 166 16.78 -21.89 -0.55
N LEU A 167 16.31 -20.74 -0.07
CA LEU A 167 17.09 -19.76 0.68
C LEU A 167 16.98 -19.99 2.19
N ALA A 168 15.79 -20.37 2.66
CA ALA A 168 15.48 -20.60 4.06
C ALA A 168 14.21 -21.45 4.20
N TRP A 169 14.03 -22.06 5.37
CA TRP A 169 12.83 -22.80 5.78
C TRP A 169 12.13 -22.01 6.89
N SER A 170 10.98 -21.41 6.61
CA SER A 170 10.19 -20.71 7.63
C SER A 170 9.27 -21.67 8.37
N ASN A 171 8.74 -21.19 9.50
CA ASN A 171 7.76 -21.90 10.32
C ASN A 171 6.30 -21.58 9.98
N SER A 172 6.03 -20.75 8.96
CA SER A 172 4.68 -20.29 8.64
C SER A 172 4.49 -20.07 7.14
N LEU A 173 3.57 -20.84 6.55
CA LEU A 173 3.18 -20.68 5.15
C LEU A 173 2.47 -19.34 4.91
N MET A 174 1.73 -18.86 5.92
CA MET A 174 1.05 -17.57 5.90
C MET A 174 2.04 -16.41 5.91
N ASP A 175 3.10 -16.49 6.71
CA ASP A 175 4.15 -15.46 6.73
C ASP A 175 4.90 -15.38 5.40
N ASN A 176 5.18 -16.54 4.79
CA ASN A 176 5.75 -16.57 3.44
C ASN A 176 4.81 -15.88 2.44
N PHE A 177 3.50 -16.12 2.53
CA PHE A 177 2.53 -15.48 1.65
C PHE A 177 2.44 -13.96 1.87
N ILE A 178 2.43 -13.51 3.13
CA ILE A 178 2.44 -12.08 3.45
C ILE A 178 3.72 -11.45 2.89
N MET A 179 4.88 -12.10 3.08
CA MET A 179 6.15 -11.66 2.51
C MET A 179 6.12 -11.61 0.97
N ASP A 180 5.44 -12.54 0.29
CA ASP A 180 5.23 -12.50 -1.16
C ASP A 180 4.43 -11.25 -1.58
N VAL A 181 3.35 -10.93 -0.86
CA VAL A 181 2.49 -9.76 -1.14
C VAL A 181 3.26 -8.46 -0.89
N GLN A 182 4.05 -8.38 0.18
CA GLN A 182 4.91 -7.22 0.47
C GLN A 182 6.11 -7.15 -0.52
N GLY A 183 6.53 -8.28 -1.05
CA GLY A 183 7.65 -8.44 -1.99
C GLY A 183 9.03 -8.39 -1.32
N SER A 184 9.11 -8.25 -0.01
CA SER A 184 10.36 -8.30 0.76
C SER A 184 10.06 -8.61 2.22
N GLY A 185 11.06 -9.07 2.94
CA GLY A 185 10.97 -9.42 4.35
C GLY A 185 12.36 -9.51 4.97
N TYR A 186 12.44 -9.35 6.28
CA TYR A 186 13.61 -9.73 7.05
C TYR A 186 13.49 -11.19 7.46
N ILE A 187 14.59 -11.92 7.38
CA ILE A 187 14.69 -13.29 7.86
C ILE A 187 15.49 -13.28 9.16
N ASP A 188 14.89 -13.82 10.20
CA ASP A 188 15.55 -14.11 11.47
C ASP A 188 15.87 -15.61 11.52
N PHE A 189 17.16 -15.94 11.52
CA PHE A 189 17.62 -17.33 11.59
C PHE A 189 17.66 -17.87 13.03
N GLY A 190 17.48 -17.01 14.04
CA GLY A 190 17.46 -17.38 15.46
C GLY A 190 18.81 -17.87 16.01
N ASP A 191 19.92 -17.59 15.32
CA ASP A 191 21.29 -17.98 15.67
C ASP A 191 22.12 -16.83 16.28
N GLY A 192 21.48 -15.68 16.52
CA GLY A 192 22.13 -14.46 17.00
C GLY A 192 22.80 -13.62 15.92
N SER A 193 22.76 -14.05 14.66
CA SER A 193 23.21 -13.23 13.53
C SER A 193 22.23 -12.06 13.24
N PRO A 194 22.69 -10.98 12.58
CA PRO A 194 21.80 -9.89 12.17
C PRO A 194 20.68 -10.37 11.24
N LEU A 195 19.54 -9.66 11.27
CA LEU A 195 18.43 -9.90 10.35
C LEU A 195 18.90 -9.84 8.89
N ASN A 196 18.55 -10.88 8.13
CA ASN A 196 18.89 -10.98 6.72
C ASN A 196 17.78 -10.37 5.86
N PHE A 197 18.09 -9.33 5.07
CA PHE A 197 17.08 -8.71 4.23
C PHE A 197 16.90 -9.48 2.92
N PHE A 198 15.68 -9.94 2.65
CA PHE A 198 15.32 -10.64 1.42
C PHE A 198 14.51 -9.68 0.54
N SER A 199 15.09 -9.34 -0.61
CA SER A 199 14.45 -8.46 -1.60
C SER A 199 13.87 -9.28 -2.76
N TYR A 200 12.79 -8.81 -3.38
CA TYR A 200 12.25 -9.36 -4.63
C TYR A 200 13.32 -9.56 -5.70
N ALA A 201 13.30 -10.74 -6.29
CA ALA A 201 14.09 -11.13 -7.44
C ALA A 201 13.24 -11.39 -8.69
N GLY A 202 11.97 -11.79 -8.54
CA GLY A 202 11.09 -12.07 -9.66
C GLY A 202 9.77 -12.75 -9.27
N LYS A 203 8.97 -13.11 -10.28
CA LYS A 203 7.69 -13.84 -10.11
C LYS A 203 7.60 -15.02 -11.09
N ASN A 204 6.73 -15.98 -10.78
CA ASN A 204 6.54 -17.21 -11.58
C ASN A 204 5.78 -17.02 -12.91
N GLY A 205 5.18 -15.85 -13.15
CA GLY A 205 4.48 -15.53 -14.40
C GLY A 205 3.01 -15.93 -14.44
N TRP A 206 2.41 -16.28 -13.31
CA TRP A 206 0.96 -16.42 -13.14
C TRP A 206 0.35 -15.11 -12.61
N PRO A 207 -0.92 -14.79 -12.96
CA PRO A 207 -1.59 -13.63 -12.42
C PRO A 207 -1.90 -13.80 -10.93
N TYR A 208 -1.77 -12.71 -10.18
CA TYR A 208 -2.16 -12.69 -8.78
C TYR A 208 -3.68 -12.81 -8.64
N ARG A 209 -4.15 -13.64 -7.69
CA ARG A 209 -5.54 -13.67 -7.24
C ARG A 209 -5.62 -13.25 -5.77
N SER A 210 -6.59 -12.40 -5.44
CA SER A 210 -6.76 -11.87 -4.08
C SER A 210 -7.30 -12.94 -3.14
N ILE A 211 -6.51 -13.32 -2.13
CA ILE A 211 -6.95 -14.24 -1.08
C ILE A 211 -8.02 -13.61 -0.19
N GLY A 212 -7.90 -12.29 0.06
CA GLY A 212 -8.92 -11.54 0.79
C GLY A 212 -10.28 -11.61 0.09
N LYS A 213 -10.30 -11.55 -1.25
CA LYS A 213 -11.55 -11.78 -1.99
C LYS A 213 -12.11 -13.19 -1.78
N VAL A 214 -11.25 -14.22 -1.78
CA VAL A 214 -11.69 -15.60 -1.53
C VAL A 214 -12.32 -15.73 -0.14
N LEU A 215 -11.70 -15.17 0.90
CA LEU A 215 -12.24 -15.17 2.26
C LEU A 215 -13.58 -14.42 2.37
N ILE A 216 -13.72 -13.29 1.67
CA ILE A 216 -14.99 -12.55 1.61
C ILE A 216 -16.06 -13.36 0.91
N ASP A 217 -15.73 -13.96 -0.25
CA ASP A 217 -16.69 -14.75 -1.04
C ASP A 217 -17.13 -16.01 -0.28
N ARG A 218 -16.28 -16.57 0.59
CA ARG A 218 -16.60 -17.67 1.51
C ARG A 218 -17.39 -17.23 2.75
N GLY A 219 -17.48 -15.93 3.02
CA GLY A 219 -18.13 -15.39 4.21
C GLY A 219 -17.33 -15.55 5.50
N GLU A 220 -16.03 -15.86 5.40
CA GLU A 220 -15.15 -16.11 6.55
C GLU A 220 -14.61 -14.82 7.15
N VAL A 221 -14.48 -13.76 6.34
CA VAL A 221 -14.09 -12.43 6.78
C VAL A 221 -14.94 -11.39 6.05
N LYS A 222 -15.50 -10.43 6.79
CA LYS A 222 -16.31 -9.35 6.20
C LYS A 222 -15.46 -8.41 5.36
N LYS A 223 -16.06 -7.81 4.33
CA LYS A 223 -15.34 -6.91 3.39
C LYS A 223 -14.78 -5.67 4.08
N GLU A 224 -15.51 -5.16 5.05
CA GLU A 224 -15.17 -4.01 5.88
C GLU A 224 -13.98 -4.28 6.81
N ASP A 225 -13.83 -5.52 7.28
CA ASP A 225 -12.78 -5.94 8.21
C ASP A 225 -11.54 -6.51 7.47
N MET A 226 -11.62 -6.65 6.15
CA MET A 226 -10.58 -7.29 5.34
C MET A 226 -9.28 -6.47 5.35
N SER A 227 -8.23 -7.06 5.89
CA SER A 227 -6.87 -6.50 5.97
C SER A 227 -5.81 -7.61 5.93
N MET A 228 -4.53 -7.25 5.78
CA MET A 228 -3.45 -8.24 5.90
C MET A 228 -3.40 -8.87 7.29
N GLN A 229 -3.79 -8.11 8.33
CA GLN A 229 -3.90 -8.60 9.70
C GLN A 229 -5.03 -9.62 9.83
N ALA A 230 -6.21 -9.33 9.27
CA ALA A 230 -7.31 -10.28 9.26
C ALA A 230 -6.97 -11.59 8.55
N ILE A 231 -6.21 -11.54 7.44
CA ILE A 231 -5.73 -12.74 6.74
C ILE A 231 -4.73 -13.53 7.61
N ARG A 232 -3.82 -12.84 8.30
CA ARG A 232 -2.88 -13.46 9.25
C ARG A 232 -3.63 -14.18 10.37
N GLU A 233 -4.54 -13.48 11.04
CA GLU A 233 -5.34 -14.02 12.15
C GLU A 233 -6.24 -15.17 11.71
N TRP A 234 -6.76 -15.10 10.49
CA TRP A 234 -7.47 -16.24 9.90
C TRP A 234 -6.54 -17.45 9.81
N GLY A 235 -5.32 -17.29 9.31
CA GLY A 235 -4.35 -18.38 9.21
C GLY A 235 -3.94 -18.97 10.56
N GLU A 236 -3.87 -18.15 11.61
CA GLU A 236 -3.56 -18.59 12.98
C GLU A 236 -4.67 -19.43 13.62
N LYS A 237 -5.92 -19.30 13.13
CA LYS A 237 -7.10 -20.00 13.66
C LYS A 237 -7.46 -21.27 12.88
N HIS A 238 -6.75 -21.56 11.78
CA HIS A 238 -7.04 -22.68 10.88
C HIS A 238 -5.87 -23.65 10.77
N SER A 239 -6.14 -24.88 10.36
CA SER A 239 -5.12 -25.90 10.17
C SER A 239 -4.19 -25.57 8.99
N GLU A 240 -2.99 -26.16 8.99
CA GLU A 240 -2.02 -25.99 7.90
C GLU A 240 -2.59 -26.41 6.54
N ALA A 241 -3.47 -27.42 6.52
CA ALA A 241 -4.13 -27.90 5.30
C ALA A 241 -5.12 -26.87 4.74
N GLU A 242 -5.92 -26.23 5.60
CA GLU A 242 -6.85 -25.16 5.21
C GLU A 242 -6.10 -23.92 4.74
N VAL A 243 -5.03 -23.54 5.46
CA VAL A 243 -4.15 -22.44 5.03
C VAL A 243 -3.56 -22.72 3.66
N ARG A 244 -3.03 -23.93 3.45
CA ARG A 244 -2.48 -24.32 2.15
C ARG A 244 -3.52 -24.23 1.04
N GLU A 245 -4.71 -24.80 1.23
CA GLU A 245 -5.80 -24.77 0.24
C GLU A 245 -6.15 -23.33 -0.14
N LEU A 246 -6.33 -22.46 0.86
CA LEU A 246 -6.65 -21.05 0.63
C LEU A 246 -5.54 -20.35 -0.18
N LEU A 247 -4.28 -20.54 0.20
CA LEU A 247 -3.15 -19.88 -0.45
C LEU A 247 -2.97 -20.36 -1.89
N GLU A 248 -3.23 -21.65 -2.17
CA GLU A 248 -3.17 -22.23 -3.51
C GLU A 248 -4.18 -21.62 -4.50
N GLN A 249 -5.24 -20.94 -4.02
CA GLN A 249 -6.15 -20.15 -4.85
C GLN A 249 -5.44 -19.00 -5.59
N ASN A 250 -4.27 -18.57 -5.12
CA ASN A 250 -3.40 -17.64 -5.83
C ASN A 250 -2.23 -18.37 -6.52
N PRO A 251 -2.27 -18.54 -7.85
CA PRO A 251 -1.22 -19.25 -8.57
C PRO A 251 0.09 -18.45 -8.65
N SER A 252 0.08 -17.13 -8.38
CA SER A 252 1.28 -16.28 -8.37
C SER A 252 2.21 -16.62 -7.20
N PHE A 253 3.51 -16.66 -7.49
CA PHE A 253 4.57 -16.93 -6.52
C PHE A 253 5.73 -15.94 -6.72
N VAL A 254 6.31 -15.46 -5.61
CA VAL A 254 7.40 -14.47 -5.60
C VAL A 254 8.71 -15.16 -5.22
N PHE A 255 9.79 -14.75 -5.87
CA PHE A 255 11.14 -15.21 -5.58
C PHE A 255 11.97 -14.08 -5.01
N PHE A 256 12.91 -14.41 -4.13
CA PHE A 256 13.72 -13.44 -3.40
C PHE A 256 15.21 -13.58 -3.71
N LYS A 257 15.99 -12.60 -3.27
CA LYS A 257 17.44 -12.66 -3.21
C LYS A 257 17.90 -12.11 -1.86
N PRO A 258 18.79 -12.81 -1.15
CA PRO A 258 19.40 -12.29 0.06
C PRO A 258 20.21 -11.03 -0.28
N GLN A 259 20.17 -10.06 0.63
CA GLN A 259 21.08 -8.93 0.65
C GLN A 259 21.68 -8.87 2.06
N SER A 260 23.01 -8.76 2.14
CA SER A 260 23.66 -8.38 3.39
C SER A 260 23.02 -7.09 3.89
N PHE A 261 22.73 -7.01 5.19
CA PHE A 261 21.94 -5.95 5.83
C PHE A 261 22.01 -4.63 5.05
N ALA A 262 20.97 -4.39 4.26
CA ALA A 262 20.86 -3.23 3.40
C ALA A 262 19.57 -2.54 3.82
N PRO A 263 19.57 -1.20 3.97
CA PRO A 263 18.34 -0.49 4.25
C PRO A 263 17.31 -0.83 3.16
N VAL A 264 16.04 -0.97 3.54
CA VAL A 264 14.96 -1.32 2.59
C VAL A 264 14.93 -0.26 1.50
N LYS A 265 15.13 -0.67 0.24
CA LYS A 265 15.16 0.26 -0.90
C LYS A 265 13.87 0.19 -1.71
N GLY A 266 13.36 1.35 -2.09
CA GLY A 266 12.30 1.49 -3.08
C GLY A 266 12.80 1.27 -4.50
N ALA A 267 11.93 1.47 -5.48
CA ALA A 267 12.28 1.25 -6.88
C ALA A 267 13.16 2.31 -7.51
N SER A 268 13.28 3.45 -6.84
CA SER A 268 14.28 4.47 -7.16
C SER A 268 15.67 4.08 -6.65
N ALA A 269 15.85 2.87 -6.07
CA ALA A 269 17.06 2.39 -5.40
C ALA A 269 17.48 3.24 -4.19
N VAL A 270 16.56 4.06 -3.67
CA VAL A 270 16.75 4.92 -2.50
C VAL A 270 16.26 4.17 -1.25
N PRO A 271 17.04 4.18 -0.15
CA PRO A 271 16.60 3.74 1.17
C PRO A 271 15.30 4.43 1.62
N LEU A 272 14.36 3.63 2.12
CA LEU A 272 13.04 4.08 2.56
C LEU A 272 13.05 4.34 4.05
N ILE A 273 12.64 5.55 4.42
CA ILE A 273 12.35 5.91 5.80
C ILE A 273 10.86 5.71 6.03
N GLY A 274 10.54 5.03 7.13
CA GLY A 274 9.16 4.70 7.50
C GLY A 274 8.30 5.97 7.58
N ARG A 275 7.08 5.90 7.03
CA ARG A 275 6.07 6.98 7.08
C ARG A 275 6.53 8.34 6.49
N THR A 276 7.56 8.30 5.66
CA THR A 276 8.13 9.47 4.95
C THR A 276 8.40 9.14 3.47
N SER A 277 7.97 7.95 3.04
CA SER A 277 8.12 7.48 1.68
C SER A 277 6.89 6.67 1.26
N VAL A 278 6.39 6.95 0.06
CA VAL A 278 5.20 6.31 -0.50
C VAL A 278 5.46 5.65 -1.84
N ALA A 279 4.72 4.58 -2.11
CA ALA A 279 4.58 4.02 -3.44
C ALA A 279 3.39 4.69 -4.13
N SER A 280 3.54 5.07 -5.40
CA SER A 280 2.47 5.69 -6.20
C SER A 280 2.60 5.33 -7.68
N ASP A 281 1.62 5.68 -8.50
CA ASP A 281 1.72 5.55 -9.97
C ASP A 281 2.71 6.57 -10.55
N ARG A 282 3.71 6.11 -11.33
CA ARG A 282 4.72 6.98 -11.94
C ARG A 282 4.18 7.88 -13.05
N SER A 283 3.07 7.48 -13.69
CA SER A 283 2.43 8.29 -14.74
C SER A 283 1.70 9.52 -14.18
N ILE A 284 1.30 9.47 -12.90
CA ILE A 284 0.55 10.54 -12.23
C ILE A 284 1.46 11.33 -11.27
N VAL A 285 2.19 10.63 -10.41
CA VAL A 285 3.11 11.24 -9.42
C VAL A 285 4.53 10.72 -9.72
N PRO A 286 5.42 11.50 -10.38
CA PRO A 286 6.78 11.07 -10.75
C PRO A 286 7.72 10.80 -9.57
N SER A 287 8.86 10.14 -9.82
CA SER A 287 9.82 9.82 -8.73
C SER A 287 10.41 11.12 -8.19
N GLY A 288 10.62 11.19 -6.88
CA GLY A 288 11.17 12.36 -6.21
C GLY A 288 10.15 13.48 -5.90
N THR A 289 8.90 13.39 -6.34
CA THR A 289 7.86 14.35 -5.96
C THR A 289 7.71 14.42 -4.43
N THR A 290 7.68 15.65 -3.91
CA THR A 290 7.34 15.92 -2.50
C THR A 290 5.83 15.96 -2.34
N LEU A 291 5.30 15.26 -1.35
CA LEU A 291 3.88 15.25 -1.02
C LEU A 291 3.68 15.78 0.40
N LEU A 292 2.64 16.59 0.58
CA LEU A 292 2.09 16.96 1.88
C LEU A 292 0.74 16.25 2.01
N ALA A 293 0.53 15.48 3.07
CA ALA A 293 -0.66 14.64 3.22
C ALA A 293 -1.20 14.68 4.65
N GLU A 294 -2.54 14.72 4.77
CA GLU A 294 -3.25 14.35 6.00
C GLU A 294 -3.50 12.83 5.98
N VAL A 295 -2.66 12.09 6.71
CA VAL A 295 -2.71 10.63 6.76
C VAL A 295 -3.71 10.19 7.83
N PRO A 296 -4.74 9.39 7.51
CA PRO A 296 -5.71 8.94 8.50
C PRO A 296 -5.06 8.02 9.54
N LEU A 297 -5.32 8.29 10.82
CA LEU A 297 -4.89 7.45 11.93
C LEU A 297 -5.84 6.26 12.11
N LEU A 298 -5.25 5.10 12.39
CA LEU A 298 -5.97 3.88 12.68
C LEU A 298 -5.80 3.51 14.16
N ASP A 299 -6.83 2.92 14.75
CA ASP A 299 -6.76 2.28 16.06
C ASP A 299 -6.03 0.93 15.99
N ASN A 300 -5.93 0.24 17.13
CA ASN A 300 -5.26 -1.06 17.23
C ASN A 300 -5.94 -2.17 16.40
N ASN A 301 -7.19 -1.96 15.98
CA ASN A 301 -7.95 -2.89 15.13
C ASN A 301 -7.85 -2.51 13.64
N GLY A 302 -7.06 -1.49 13.29
CA GLY A 302 -6.92 -1.01 11.92
C GLY A 302 -8.12 -0.19 11.43
N LYS A 303 -9.00 0.28 12.33
CA LYS A 303 -10.14 1.13 11.99
C LYS A 303 -9.79 2.60 12.14
N PHE A 304 -10.33 3.45 11.26
CA PHE A 304 -10.12 4.90 11.32
C PHE A 304 -10.55 5.48 12.68
N SER A 305 -9.65 6.22 13.33
CA SER A 305 -9.83 6.75 14.68
C SER A 305 -10.58 8.09 14.73
N GLY A 306 -10.86 8.71 13.58
CA GLY A 306 -11.39 10.07 13.49
C GLY A 306 -10.31 11.15 13.42
N GLN A 307 -9.03 10.78 13.48
CA GLN A 307 -7.91 11.72 13.51
C GLN A 307 -7.00 11.57 12.29
N TYR A 308 -6.29 12.63 11.95
CA TYR A 308 -5.31 12.66 10.86
C TYR A 308 -3.97 13.19 11.36
N GLU A 309 -2.89 12.81 10.70
CA GLU A 309 -1.56 13.37 10.90
C GLU A 309 -1.08 14.07 9.64
N LEU A 310 -0.63 15.32 9.78
CA LEU A 310 0.01 16.05 8.69
C LEU A 310 1.46 15.57 8.53
N ARG A 311 1.79 15.00 7.37
CA ARG A 311 3.10 14.42 7.07
C ARG A 311 3.64 14.90 5.72
N LEU A 312 4.96 14.90 5.60
CA LEU A 312 5.68 15.06 4.34
C LEU A 312 6.25 13.73 3.86
N ASP A 313 6.10 13.44 2.58
CA ASP A 313 6.70 12.28 1.93
C ASP A 313 7.64 12.70 0.79
N GLY A 314 8.85 12.13 0.78
CA GLY A 314 9.75 12.17 -0.37
C GLY A 314 9.53 10.92 -1.22
N ARG A 315 8.92 11.03 -2.40
CA ARG A 315 8.57 9.84 -3.16
C ARG A 315 9.81 9.08 -3.66
N ALA A 316 10.06 7.93 -3.05
CA ALA A 316 11.10 6.98 -3.44
C ALA A 316 10.63 5.89 -4.44
N GLY A 317 9.60 6.16 -5.25
CA GLY A 317 9.18 5.34 -6.38
C GLY A 317 8.54 3.96 -6.06
N ARG A 318 7.53 3.55 -6.85
CA ARG A 318 6.93 2.21 -6.81
C ARG A 318 7.84 1.12 -7.36
N ARG A 319 7.97 -0.01 -6.67
CA ARG A 319 8.68 -1.23 -7.13
C ARG A 319 8.20 -1.63 -8.53
N ARG A 320 9.12 -1.85 -9.48
CA ARG A 320 8.79 -2.42 -10.80
C ARG A 320 7.90 -3.64 -10.59
N SER A 321 6.66 -3.52 -11.02
CA SER A 321 5.73 -4.64 -11.19
C SER A 321 5.46 -4.65 -12.69
N ASP A 322 6.37 -5.32 -13.40
CA ASP A 322 6.15 -5.80 -14.77
C ASP A 322 5.61 -7.24 -14.64
#